data_AF-A0A5J9W6M6-F1
#
_entry.id   AF-A0A5J9W6M6-F1
#
_cell.length_a   1.000
_cell.length_b   1.000
_cell.length_c   1.000
_cell.angle_alpha   90.00
_cell.angle_beta   90.00
_cell.angle_gamma   90.00
#
_symmetry.space_group_name_H-M   'P 1'
#
loop_
_entity.id
_entity.type
_entity.pdbx_description
1 polymer ?
#
loop_
_entity_poly.entity_id
_entity_poly.type
_entity_poly.pdbx_seq_one_letter_code
_entity_poly.pdbx_strand_id
1 'polypeptide(L)' 'MAVYVGEARKRFVIPTTCLNHPTFVTMLKRVEDEFGFDHRCGGLTLPCASEGDFADIVGGMDHPLHHH' A
#
# COMPACT_ATOMS: atom_id res chain seq x y z
N MET A 1 -5.79 -7.98 1.86
CA MET A 1 -6.50 -6.89 1.14
C MET A 1 -5.81 -6.64 -0.20
N ALA A 2 -6.51 -6.17 -1.23
CA ALA A 2 -5.90 -5.85 -2.52
C ALA A 2 -5.67 -4.34 -2.67
N VAL A 3 -4.47 -3.95 -3.11
CA VAL A 3 -4.07 -2.58 -3.42
C VAL A 3 -3.61 -2.52 -4.88
N TYR A 4 -4.08 -1.55 -5.64
CA TYR A 4 -3.74 -1.34 -7.04
C TYR A 4 -2.78 -0.15 -7.14
N VAL A 5 -1.61 -0.35 -7.73
CA VAL A 5 -0.54 0.66 -7.76
C VAL A 5 -0.15 1.00 -9.19
N GLY A 6 0.07 2.29 -9.45
CA GLY A 6 0.55 2.83 -10.72
C GLY A 6 -0.50 2.85 -11.84
N GLU A 7 -0.10 3.36 -13.01
CA GLU A 7 -0.96 3.50 -14.19
C GLU A 7 -1.48 2.15 -14.69
N ALA A 8 -0.65 1.11 -14.61
CA ALA A 8 -1.02 -0.26 -14.96
C ALA A 8 -1.98 -0.92 -13.95
N ARG A 9 -2.30 -0.23 -12.84
CA ARG A 9 -3.12 -0.73 -11.73
C ARG A 9 -2.68 -2.13 -11.31
N LYS A 10 -1.40 -2.32 -11.04
CA LYS A 10 -0.88 -3.63 -10.64
C LYS A 10 -1.42 -3.99 -9.27
N ARG A 11 -1.97 -5.20 -9.16
CA ARG A 11 -2.58 -5.69 -7.92
C ARG A 11 -1.52 -6.27 -6.99
N PHE A 12 -1.41 -5.67 -5.81
CA PHE A 12 -0.66 -6.17 -4.68
C PHE A 12 -1.61 -6.72 -3.63
N VAL A 13 -1.30 -7.90 -3.10
CA VAL A 13 -2.02 -8.48 -1.96
C VAL A 13 -1.20 -8.25 -0.72
N ILE A 14 -1.75 -7.50 0.22
CA ILE A 14 -1.08 -7.19 1.49
C ILE A 14 -1.81 -7.86 2.66
N PRO A 15 -1.08 -8.31 3.68
CA PRO A 15 -1.69 -8.73 4.94
C PRO A 15 -2.37 -7.54 5.63
N THR A 16 -3.40 -7.83 6.42
CA THR A 16 -4.14 -6.80 7.16
C THR A 16 -3.28 -6.10 8.23
N THR A 17 -2.18 -6.71 8.65
CA THR A 17 -1.21 -6.11 9.58
C THR A 17 -0.56 -4.84 9.02
N CYS A 18 -0.38 -4.75 7.69
CA CYS A 18 0.13 -3.53 7.04
C CYS A 18 -0.77 -2.32 7.29
N LEU A 19 -2.09 -2.50 7.40
CA LEU A 19 -3.04 -1.40 7.65
C LEU A 19 -2.88 -0.78 9.04
N ASN A 20 -2.35 -1.54 10.00
CA ASN A 20 -2.09 -1.06 11.35
C ASN A 20 -0.68 -0.45 11.47
N HIS A 21 0.15 -0.55 10.43
CA HIS A 21 1.50 -0.02 10.47
C HIS A 21 1.47 1.50 10.21
N PRO A 22 2.06 2.33 11.10
CA PRO A 22 1.98 3.79 11.00
C PRO A 22 2.60 4.32 9.70
N THR A 23 3.64 3.65 9.17
CA THR A 23 4.25 4.00 7.88
C THR A 23 3.26 3.84 6.73
N PHE A 24 2.50 2.74 6.73
CA PHE A 24 1.53 2.46 5.68
C PHE A 24 0.37 3.45 5.76
N VAL A 25 -0.19 3.68 6.96
CA VAL A 25 -1.26 4.65 7.18
C VAL A 25 -0.84 6.07 6.76
N THR A 26 0.40 6.48 7.08
CA THR A 26 0.93 7.77 6.67
C THR A 26 1.07 7.87 5.15
N MET A 27 1.56 6.81 4.49
CA MET A 27 1.62 6.76 3.02
C MET A 27 0.22 6.88 2.41
N LEU A 28 -0.76 6.13 2.94
CA LEU A 28 -2.13 6.18 2.47
C LEU A 28 -2.71 7.59 2.58
N LYS A 29 -2.55 8.25 3.73
CA LYS A 29 -3.02 9.63 3.92
C LYS A 29 -2.40 10.61 2.93
N ARG A 30 -1.10 10.48 2.65
CA ARG A 30 -0.43 11.34 1.66
C ARG A 30 -0.99 11.14 0.27
N VAL A 31 -1.18 9.88 -0.13
CA VAL A 31 -1.77 9.56 -1.45
C VAL A 31 -3.23 10.01 -1.53
N GLU A 32 -3.98 9.90 -0.44
CA GLU A 32 -5.36 10.40 -0.36
C GLU A 32 -5.43 11.92 -0.50
N ASP A 33 -4.56 12.66 0.21
CA ASP A 33 -4.52 14.12 0.19
C ASP A 33 -4.09 14.66 -1.17
N GLU A 34 -3.13 13.98 -1.82
CA GLU A 34 -2.53 14.42 -3.08
C GLU A 34 -3.35 13.99 -4.32
N PHE A 35 -3.98 12.82 -4.27
CA PHE A 35 -4.65 12.23 -5.45
C PHE A 35 -6.13 11.88 -5.23
N GLY A 36 -6.59 11.79 -3.99
CA GLY A 36 -7.92 11.31 -3.64
C GLY A 36 -8.07 9.80 -3.80
N PHE A 37 -8.79 9.15 -2.90
CA PHE A 37 -9.16 7.74 -3.05
C PHE A 37 -10.49 7.59 -3.80
N ASP A 38 -10.45 6.96 -4.97
CA ASP A 38 -11.67 6.48 -5.63
C ASP A 38 -12.10 5.14 -5.01
N HIS A 39 -12.96 5.23 -3.99
CA HIS A 39 -13.48 4.07 -3.25
C HIS A 39 -14.44 3.18 -4.07
N ARG A 40 -14.75 3.53 -5.32
CA ARG A 40 -15.73 2.84 -6.17
C ARG A 40 -15.38 1.38 -6.49
N CYS A 41 -14.11 1.00 -6.43
CA CYS A 41 -13.65 -0.35 -6.81
C CYS A 41 -13.46 -1.33 -5.64
N GLY A 42 -13.83 -0.97 -4.40
CA GLY A 42 -13.70 -1.87 -3.24
C GLY A 42 -12.26 -2.29 -2.91
N GLY A 43 -11.27 -1.60 -3.49
CA GLY A 43 -9.85 -1.82 -3.31
C GLY A 43 -9.12 -0.48 -3.33
N LEU A 44 -7.98 -0.43 -2.64
CA LEU A 44 -7.22 0.81 -2.50
C LEU A 44 -6.45 1.07 -3.81
N THR A 45 -6.66 2.20 -4.46
CA THR A 45 -5.94 2.56 -5.70
C THR A 45 -4.95 3.67 -5.38
N LEU A 46 -3.66 3.43 -5.60
CA LEU A 46 -2.57 4.38 -5.44
C LEU A 46 -2.12 4.85 -6.82
N PRO A 47 -2.63 6.00 -7.32
CA PRO A 47 -2.44 6.40 -8.71
C PRO A 47 -1.01 6.84 -9.04
N CYS A 48 -0.18 7.20 -8.05
CA CYS A 48 1.15 7.77 -8.30
C CYS A 48 2.29 7.23 -7.42
N ALA A 49 2.06 6.16 -6.66
CA ALA A 49 3.17 5.47 -6.01
C ALA A 49 3.92 4.64 -7.07
N SER A 50 5.25 4.75 -7.13
CA SER A 50 6.05 3.83 -7.93
C SER A 50 5.81 2.42 -7.41
N GLU A 51 5.60 1.46 -8.32
CA GLU A 51 5.41 0.05 -7.93
C GLU A 51 6.56 -0.47 -7.05
N GLY A 52 7.78 0.03 -7.29
CA GLY A 52 8.96 -0.24 -6.46
C GLY A 52 8.82 0.27 -5.02
N ASP A 53 8.49 1.55 -4.84
CA ASP A 53 8.34 2.17 -3.52
C ASP A 53 7.29 1.43 -2.67
N PHE A 54 6.17 1.05 -3.28
CA PHE A 54 5.14 0.27 -2.60
C PHE A 54 5.62 -1.15 -2.24
N ALA A 55 6.32 -1.82 -3.17
CA ALA A 55 6.85 -3.15 -2.94
C ALA A 55 7.92 -3.18 -1.84
N ASP A 56 8.78 -2.15 -1.74
CA ASP A 56 9.77 -2.03 -0.67
C ASP A 56 9.10 -1.82 0.70
N ILE A 57 8.07 -0.98 0.77
CA ILE A 57 7.30 -0.74 2.00
C ILE A 57 6.61 -2.04 2.47
N VAL A 58 5.97 -2.76 1.54
CA VAL A 58 5.29 -4.03 1.86
C VAL A 58 6.28 -5.14 2.18
N GLY A 59 7.38 -5.25 1.42
CA GLY A 59 8.42 -6.25 1.64
C GLY A 59 9.16 -6.06 2.96
N GLY A 60 9.35 -4.80 3.40
CA GLY A 60 9.89 -4.49 4.72
C GLY A 60 8.94 -4.83 5.88
N MET A 61 7.63 -4.86 5.63
CA MET A 61 6.63 -5.25 6.63
C MET A 61 6.35 -6.77 6.65
N ASP A 62 6.66 -7.48 5.57
CA ASP A 62 6.49 -8.93 5.46
C ASP A 62 7.60 -9.72 6.16
N HIS A 63 8.65 -9.07 6.68
CA HIS A 63 9.66 -9.81 7.43
C HIS A 63 9.06 -10.28 8.76
N PRO A 64 8.81 -11.60 8.96
CA PRO A 64 8.55 -12.09 10.29
C PRO A 64 9.79 -11.72 11.11
N LEU A 65 9.57 -11.06 12.24
CA LEU A 65 10.58 -10.90 13.29
C LEU A 65 11.21 -12.28 13.53
N HIS A 66 12.35 -12.55 12.89
CA HIS A 66 13.19 -13.68 13.22
C HIS A 66 13.86 -13.29 14.54
N HIS A 67 13.16 -13.63 15.62
CA HIS A 67 13.67 -13.60 16.97
C HIS A 67 14.88 -14.55 17.03
N HIS A 68 16.08 -14.00 17.19
CA HIS A 68 17.23 -14.75 17.68
C HIS A 68 17.23 -14.66 19.20
#